data_AF-A0A671KL83-F1
#
_entry.id   AF-A0A671KL83-F1
#
_cell.length_a   1.000
_cell.length_b   1.000
_cell.length_c   1.000
_cell.angle_alpha   90.00
_cell.angle_beta   90.00
_cell.angle_gamma   90.00
#
_symmetry.space_group_name_H-M   'P 1'
#
loop_
_entity.id
_entity.type
_entity.pdbx_description
1 polymer ?
#
loop_
_entity_poly.entity_id
_entity_poly.type
_entity_poly.pdbx_seq_one_letter_code
_entity_poly.pdbx_strand_id
1 'polypeptide(L)'
;AVGIEAGINLSDHLITAYRAHGYTLTRRGTVREIMAELTGRRGGIAKGKGGSMHMYTKHFYGGNGIVGAQVPLGAGVALACKYLGKNELCVCLYGDGAANQGQIFETYNMASLWKLPCIFICENNKYGMGTSVERAAASTDYYKRGDFIPGLRVDGMDVLCVREATKFAAEHCRSGKVSSGIIVTNDAPIDRYRSLSADN
;
A
#
# COMPACT_ATOMS: atom_id res chain seq x y z
N ALA A 1 -2.01 5.32 6.47
CA ALA A 1 -3.13 4.53 7.03
C ALA A 1 -4.42 5.34 7.20
N VAL A 2 -4.58 6.20 8.21
CA VAL A 2 -5.87 6.87 8.52
C VAL A 2 -6.38 7.76 7.38
N GLY A 3 -5.52 8.58 6.77
CA GLY A 3 -5.91 9.42 5.63
C GLY A 3 -6.39 8.61 4.42
N ILE A 4 -5.73 7.48 4.14
CA ILE A 4 -6.10 6.55 3.06
C ILE A 4 -7.47 5.94 3.34
N GLU A 5 -7.70 5.44 4.57
CA GLU A 5 -8.99 4.87 4.96
C GLU A 5 -10.14 5.88 4.82
N ALA A 6 -9.90 7.14 5.20
CA ALA A 6 -10.89 8.20 5.08
C ALA A 6 -11.19 8.63 3.62
N GLY A 7 -10.38 8.18 2.65
CA GLY A 7 -10.54 8.47 1.23
C GLY A 7 -11.15 7.34 0.41
N ILE A 8 -11.47 6.20 1.02
CA ILE A 8 -12.02 5.00 0.36
C ILE A 8 -13.24 4.45 1.11
N ASN A 9 -13.97 3.54 0.49
CA ASN A 9 -15.09 2.83 1.08
C ASN A 9 -14.62 1.54 1.76
N LEU A 10 -15.37 1.07 2.75
CA LEU A 10 -15.10 -0.21 3.43
C LEU A 10 -15.32 -1.44 2.51
N SER A 11 -16.00 -1.27 1.38
CA SER A 11 -16.12 -2.27 0.31
C SER A 11 -14.92 -2.29 -0.65
N ASP A 12 -14.10 -1.23 -0.67
CA ASP A 12 -12.87 -1.23 -1.45
C ASP A 12 -11.83 -2.10 -0.77
N HIS A 13 -10.86 -2.54 -1.55
CA HIS A 13 -9.88 -3.52 -1.15
C HIS A 13 -8.55 -2.85 -0.84
N LEU A 14 -7.80 -3.39 0.12
CA LEU A 14 -6.50 -2.85 0.50
C LEU A 14 -5.49 -3.98 0.71
N ILE A 15 -4.28 -3.82 0.19
CA ILE A 15 -3.17 -4.75 0.42
C ILE A 15 -1.86 -3.99 0.64
N THR A 16 -1.03 -4.44 1.58
CA THR A 16 0.25 -3.78 1.91
C THR A 16 1.36 -4.78 2.22
N ALA A 17 2.57 -4.27 2.46
CA ALA A 17 3.72 -5.03 2.92
C ALA A 17 3.63 -5.31 4.43
N TYR A 18 4.73 -5.69 5.06
CA TYR A 18 4.79 -6.12 6.46
C TYR A 18 4.53 -5.01 7.51
N ARG A 19 4.58 -3.73 7.15
CA ARG A 19 4.29 -2.60 8.07
C ARG A 19 2.77 -2.34 8.16
N ALA A 20 2.04 -3.34 8.66
CA ALA A 20 0.59 -3.45 8.44
C ALA A 20 -0.31 -3.15 9.65
N HIS A 21 0.21 -2.90 10.85
CA HIS A 21 -0.63 -2.80 12.06
C HIS A 21 -1.65 -1.66 11.99
N GLY A 22 -1.23 -0.49 11.50
CA GLY A 22 -2.13 0.66 11.31
C GLY A 22 -3.25 0.34 10.31
N TYR A 23 -2.92 -0.32 9.19
CA TYR A 23 -3.91 -0.76 8.20
C TYR A 23 -4.85 -1.84 8.74
N THR A 24 -4.32 -2.76 9.54
CA THR A 24 -5.13 -3.80 10.21
C THR A 24 -6.16 -3.16 11.13
N LEU A 25 -5.76 -2.14 11.89
CA LEU A 25 -6.64 -1.39 12.77
C LEU A 25 -7.70 -0.60 11.99
N THR A 26 -7.30 0.17 10.97
CA THR A 26 -8.25 0.96 10.17
C THR A 26 -9.22 0.06 9.40
N ARG A 27 -8.77 -1.15 9.01
CA ARG A 27 -9.60 -2.18 8.38
C ARG A 27 -10.28 -3.13 9.36
N ARG A 28 -10.77 -2.57 10.47
CA ARG A 28 -11.67 -3.22 11.45
C ARG A 28 -11.06 -4.36 12.28
N GLY A 29 -9.74 -4.54 12.27
CA GLY A 29 -9.08 -5.31 13.33
C GLY A 29 -9.11 -4.52 14.64
N THR A 30 -9.13 -5.23 15.78
CA THR A 30 -9.05 -4.56 17.09
C THR A 30 -7.61 -4.52 17.62
N VAL A 31 -7.29 -3.52 18.43
CA VAL A 31 -5.99 -3.46 19.14
C VAL A 31 -5.74 -4.75 19.94
N ARG A 32 -6.79 -5.30 20.56
CA ARG A 32 -6.70 -6.56 21.32
C ARG A 32 -6.26 -7.73 20.45
N GLU A 33 -6.87 -7.90 19.29
CA GLU A 33 -6.52 -8.98 18.35
C GLU A 33 -5.12 -8.79 17.76
N ILE A 34 -4.73 -7.56 17.43
CA ILE A 34 -3.38 -7.23 16.93
C ILE A 34 -2.34 -7.56 18.00
N MET A 35 -2.53 -7.10 19.24
CA MET A 35 -1.60 -7.36 20.34
C MET A 35 -1.56 -8.85 20.72
N ALA A 36 -2.69 -9.54 20.66
CA ALA A 36 -2.74 -10.99 20.88
C ALA A 36 -2.01 -11.77 19.77
N GLU A 37 -2.07 -11.30 18.52
CA GLU A 37 -1.32 -11.90 17.41
C GLU A 37 0.19 -11.66 17.56
N LEU A 38 0.60 -10.43 17.92
CA LEU A 38 2.01 -10.09 18.18
C LEU A 38 2.61 -10.93 19.31
N THR A 39 1.80 -11.32 20.29
CA THR A 39 2.22 -12.16 21.43
C THR A 39 1.97 -13.66 21.21
N GLY A 40 1.60 -14.06 19.98
CA GLY A 40 1.44 -15.46 19.58
C GLY A 40 0.30 -16.20 20.31
N ARG A 41 -0.77 -15.49 20.69
CA ARG A 41 -1.88 -16.05 21.48
C ARG A 41 -3.05 -16.46 20.60
N ARG A 42 -3.83 -17.45 21.07
CA ARG A 42 -5.04 -17.95 20.38
C ARG A 42 -6.09 -16.88 20.09
N GLY A 43 -6.13 -15.80 20.88
CA GLY A 43 -7.01 -14.65 20.66
C GLY A 43 -6.52 -13.66 19.59
N GLY A 44 -5.40 -13.95 18.92
CA GLY A 44 -4.90 -13.14 17.82
C GLY A 44 -5.77 -13.23 16.57
N ILE A 45 -5.67 -12.24 15.70
CA ILE A 45 -6.45 -12.13 14.46
C ILE A 45 -6.25 -13.33 13.51
N ALA A 46 -5.10 -13.99 13.59
CA ALA A 46 -4.76 -15.22 12.90
C ALA A 46 -4.47 -16.37 13.88
N LYS A 47 -5.02 -16.29 15.10
CA LYS A 47 -4.85 -17.27 16.19
C LYS A 47 -3.39 -17.52 16.59
N GLY A 48 -2.52 -16.51 16.45
CA GLY A 48 -1.10 -16.59 16.77
C GLY A 48 -0.24 -17.30 15.72
N LYS A 49 -0.79 -17.55 14.51
CA LYS A 49 -0.09 -18.24 13.42
C LYS A 49 0.61 -17.30 12.44
N GLY A 50 0.19 -16.04 12.39
CA GLY A 50 0.69 -15.06 11.43
C GLY A 50 1.77 -14.13 12.01
N GLY A 51 1.68 -13.83 13.31
CA GLY A 51 2.56 -12.87 13.97
C GLY A 51 2.40 -11.46 13.38
N SER A 52 3.48 -10.67 13.44
CA SER A 52 3.45 -9.24 13.08
C SER A 52 3.09 -8.98 11.61
N MET A 53 3.58 -9.82 10.70
CA MET A 53 3.54 -9.55 9.27
C MET A 53 2.25 -10.03 8.62
N HIS A 54 1.59 -11.07 9.14
CA HIS A 54 0.50 -11.77 8.47
C HIS A 54 -0.83 -11.64 9.21
N MET A 55 -1.42 -10.45 9.13
CA MET A 55 -2.74 -10.14 9.67
C MET A 55 -3.71 -9.84 8.54
N TYR A 56 -4.94 -10.37 8.57
CA TYR A 56 -5.93 -10.24 7.50
C TYR A 56 -7.28 -9.86 8.09
N THR A 57 -8.04 -9.03 7.39
CA THR A 57 -9.44 -8.71 7.73
C THR A 57 -10.30 -8.65 6.48
N LYS A 58 -11.60 -8.41 6.63
CA LYS A 58 -12.50 -8.27 5.50
C LYS A 58 -12.05 -7.11 4.59
N HIS A 59 -11.85 -7.39 3.30
CA HIS A 59 -11.33 -6.45 2.30
C HIS A 59 -9.91 -5.91 2.58
N PHE A 60 -9.18 -6.53 3.52
CA PHE A 60 -7.76 -6.27 3.76
C PHE A 60 -6.98 -7.55 3.53
N TYR A 61 -6.23 -7.60 2.43
CA TYR A 61 -5.49 -8.76 1.95
C TYR A 61 -4.10 -8.87 2.62
N GLY A 62 -4.00 -8.23 3.77
CA GLY A 62 -2.99 -8.42 4.78
C GLY A 62 -1.66 -7.73 4.55
N GLY A 63 -0.77 -8.00 5.51
CA GLY A 63 0.64 -7.68 5.40
C GLY A 63 1.40 -8.81 4.73
N ASN A 64 2.31 -8.44 3.83
CA ASN A 64 3.08 -9.36 3.02
C ASN A 64 4.57 -9.20 3.31
N GLY A 65 5.23 -10.31 3.66
CA GLY A 65 6.64 -10.32 4.04
C GLY A 65 7.61 -10.28 2.85
N ILE A 66 7.17 -10.72 1.67
CA ILE A 66 8.00 -10.73 0.46
C ILE A 66 7.87 -9.39 -0.25
N VAL A 67 8.97 -8.65 -0.30
CA VAL A 67 9.01 -7.27 -0.81
C VAL A 67 8.56 -7.21 -2.27
N GLY A 68 7.49 -6.46 -2.55
CA GLY A 68 6.95 -6.22 -3.88
C GLY A 68 5.89 -7.24 -4.33
N ALA A 69 5.82 -8.41 -3.69
CA ALA A 69 4.90 -9.49 -4.08
C ALA A 69 3.42 -9.12 -3.94
N GLN A 70 3.10 -8.19 -3.03
CA GLN A 70 1.74 -7.73 -2.82
C GLN A 70 1.20 -6.86 -3.96
N VAL A 71 2.08 -6.29 -4.80
CA VAL A 71 1.65 -5.36 -5.85
C VAL A 71 0.94 -6.10 -6.99
N PRO A 72 1.49 -7.19 -7.57
CA PRO A 72 0.74 -8.05 -8.49
C PRO A 72 -0.55 -8.61 -7.89
N LEU A 73 -0.52 -9.03 -6.61
CA LEU A 73 -1.72 -9.54 -5.92
C LEU A 73 -2.82 -8.49 -5.85
N GLY A 74 -2.48 -7.26 -5.51
CA GLY A 74 -3.41 -6.15 -5.46
C GLY A 74 -3.99 -5.78 -6.83
N ALA A 75 -3.19 -5.83 -7.89
CA ALA A 75 -3.71 -5.70 -9.25
C ALA A 75 -4.65 -6.86 -9.64
N GLY A 76 -4.39 -8.08 -9.18
CA GLY A 76 -5.31 -9.21 -9.31
C GLY A 76 -6.65 -8.97 -8.60
N VAL A 77 -6.63 -8.37 -7.41
CA VAL A 77 -7.85 -7.94 -6.71
C VAL A 77 -8.59 -6.84 -7.49
N ALA A 78 -7.86 -5.86 -8.04
CA ALA A 78 -8.46 -4.83 -8.90
C ALA A 78 -9.08 -5.42 -10.18
N LEU A 79 -8.45 -6.43 -10.77
CA LEU A 79 -9.02 -7.20 -11.88
C LEU A 79 -10.33 -7.86 -11.49
N ALA A 80 -10.40 -8.47 -10.31
CA ALA A 80 -11.65 -9.03 -9.79
C ALA A 80 -12.73 -7.96 -9.56
N CYS A 81 -12.36 -6.78 -9.04
CA CYS A 81 -13.29 -5.66 -8.87
C CYS A 81 -13.92 -5.24 -10.21
N LYS A 82 -13.08 -5.12 -11.25
CA LYS A 82 -13.53 -4.81 -12.60
C LYS A 82 -14.42 -5.91 -13.17
N TYR A 83 -14.00 -7.17 -13.03
CA TYR A 83 -14.73 -8.34 -13.53
C TYR A 83 -16.14 -8.45 -12.93
N LEU A 84 -16.27 -8.16 -11.63
CA LEU A 84 -17.55 -8.21 -10.92
C LEU A 84 -18.44 -6.97 -11.13
N GLY A 85 -17.91 -5.88 -11.70
CA GLY A 85 -18.69 -4.68 -12.02
C GLY A 85 -19.28 -3.94 -10.81
N LYS A 86 -18.73 -4.13 -9.60
CA LYS A 86 -19.29 -3.58 -8.34
C LYS A 86 -18.87 -2.15 -8.02
N ASN A 87 -18.23 -1.46 -8.97
CA ASN A 87 -17.65 -0.13 -8.76
C ASN A 87 -16.74 -0.07 -7.52
N GLU A 88 -15.99 -1.15 -7.25
CA GLU A 88 -14.97 -1.26 -6.19
C GLU A 88 -13.56 -1.05 -6.78
N LEU A 89 -12.58 -0.74 -5.94
CA LEU A 89 -11.17 -0.61 -6.33
C LEU A 89 -10.24 -1.32 -5.36
N CYS A 90 -8.97 -1.48 -5.74
CA CYS A 90 -7.92 -1.96 -4.84
C CYS A 90 -6.84 -0.90 -4.61
N VAL A 91 -6.51 -0.63 -3.34
CA VAL A 91 -5.37 0.17 -2.92
C VAL A 91 -4.18 -0.76 -2.64
N CYS A 92 -3.11 -0.59 -3.40
CA CYS A 92 -1.94 -1.45 -3.38
C CYS A 92 -0.73 -0.68 -2.89
N LEU A 93 -0.30 -0.94 -1.66
CA LEU A 93 0.79 -0.22 -1.02
C LEU A 93 2.11 -0.97 -1.12
N TYR A 94 3.19 -0.22 -1.30
CA TYR A 94 4.57 -0.69 -1.26
C TYR A 94 5.50 0.43 -0.77
N GLY A 95 6.67 0.08 -0.23
CA GLY A 95 7.65 1.07 0.24
C GLY A 95 8.60 1.56 -0.86
N ASP A 96 9.35 2.62 -0.60
CA ASP A 96 10.39 3.16 -1.51
C ASP A 96 11.42 2.10 -1.95
N GLY A 97 11.91 1.27 -1.02
CA GLY A 97 12.80 0.14 -1.37
C GLY A 97 12.12 -0.93 -2.23
N ALA A 98 10.81 -1.13 -2.08
CA ALA A 98 10.06 -2.08 -2.90
C ALA A 98 9.84 -1.56 -4.32
N ALA A 99 9.83 -0.25 -4.54
CA ALA A 99 9.56 0.40 -5.82
C ALA A 99 10.56 0.05 -6.95
N ASN A 100 11.66 -0.65 -6.62
CA ASN A 100 12.64 -1.13 -7.58
C ASN A 100 12.44 -2.62 -7.96
N GLN A 101 11.41 -3.29 -7.44
CA GLN A 101 11.09 -4.67 -7.78
C GLN A 101 10.53 -4.77 -9.21
N GLY A 102 11.09 -5.66 -10.04
CA GLY A 102 10.69 -5.82 -11.45
C GLY A 102 9.20 -6.14 -11.64
N GLN A 103 8.65 -7.02 -10.80
CA GLN A 103 7.23 -7.40 -10.82
C GLN A 103 6.26 -6.21 -10.66
N ILE A 104 6.70 -5.09 -10.05
CA ILE A 104 5.88 -3.88 -9.96
C ILE A 104 5.71 -3.24 -11.34
N PHE A 105 6.78 -3.19 -12.16
CA PHE A 105 6.73 -2.63 -13.51
C PHE A 105 5.91 -3.51 -14.46
N GLU A 106 6.03 -4.83 -14.34
CA GLU A 106 5.14 -5.77 -15.04
C GLU A 106 3.68 -5.50 -14.66
N THR A 107 3.42 -5.31 -13.37
CA THR A 107 2.08 -5.01 -12.85
C THR A 107 1.55 -3.68 -13.38
N TYR A 108 2.36 -2.63 -13.47
CA TYR A 108 1.96 -1.35 -14.06
C TYR A 108 1.52 -1.52 -15.51
N ASN A 109 2.32 -2.22 -16.32
CA ASN A 109 1.99 -2.46 -17.72
C ASN A 109 0.64 -3.17 -17.86
N MET A 110 0.42 -4.25 -17.11
CA MET A 110 -0.83 -5.02 -17.16
C MET A 110 -2.02 -4.24 -16.62
N ALA A 111 -1.84 -3.52 -15.50
CA ALA A 111 -2.88 -2.67 -14.94
C ALA A 111 -3.30 -1.60 -15.94
N SER A 112 -2.33 -0.91 -16.56
CA SER A 112 -2.52 0.09 -17.63
C SER A 112 -3.26 -0.48 -18.83
N LEU A 113 -2.75 -1.58 -19.39
CA LEU A 113 -3.32 -2.27 -20.54
C LEU A 113 -4.78 -2.66 -20.32
N TRP A 114 -5.09 -3.19 -19.14
CA TRP A 114 -6.41 -3.70 -18.83
C TRP A 114 -7.35 -2.70 -18.17
N LYS A 115 -6.97 -1.43 -18.01
CA LYS A 115 -7.86 -0.43 -17.37
C LYS A 115 -8.38 -0.90 -16.00
N LEU A 116 -7.48 -1.44 -15.16
CA LEU A 116 -7.80 -1.90 -13.80
C LEU A 116 -8.02 -0.74 -12.81
N PRO A 117 -9.02 -0.84 -11.90
CA PRO A 117 -9.26 0.11 -10.82
C PRO A 117 -8.28 -0.10 -9.65
N CYS A 118 -6.99 0.19 -9.87
CA CYS A 118 -5.91 -0.11 -8.94
C CYS A 118 -5.13 1.15 -8.55
N ILE A 119 -5.19 1.61 -7.29
CA ILE A 119 -4.38 2.72 -6.81
C ILE A 119 -3.04 2.18 -6.33
N PHE A 120 -1.94 2.65 -6.89
CA PHE A 120 -0.59 2.26 -6.48
C PHE A 120 -0.06 3.31 -5.50
N ILE A 121 0.27 2.94 -4.27
CA ILE A 121 0.78 3.87 -3.27
C ILE A 121 2.20 3.49 -2.87
N CYS A 122 3.15 4.38 -3.16
CA CYS A 122 4.51 4.30 -2.67
C CYS A 122 4.61 5.03 -1.33
N GLU A 123 4.71 4.30 -0.22
CA GLU A 123 5.03 4.88 1.09
C GLU A 123 6.54 5.15 1.18
N ASN A 124 6.94 6.38 0.85
CA ASN A 124 8.34 6.80 0.85
C ASN A 124 8.74 7.35 2.21
N ASN A 125 9.37 6.50 3.02
CA ASN A 125 9.88 6.89 4.34
C ASN A 125 11.36 7.27 4.32
N LYS A 126 11.93 7.44 3.12
CA LYS A 126 13.33 7.75 2.79
C LYS A 126 14.31 6.58 2.95
N TYR A 127 13.88 5.41 3.42
CA TYR A 127 14.77 4.27 3.65
C TYR A 127 14.13 2.89 3.35
N GLY A 128 14.78 2.15 2.46
CA GLY A 128 14.58 0.72 2.29
C GLY A 128 15.43 -0.05 3.28
N MET A 129 14.85 -0.43 4.44
CA MET A 129 15.59 -1.01 5.57
C MET A 129 16.70 -0.06 6.06
N GLY A 130 17.94 -0.22 5.60
CA GLY A 130 19.08 0.65 5.95
C GLY A 130 19.65 1.47 4.79
N THR A 131 19.04 1.41 3.61
CA THR A 131 19.54 2.06 2.40
C THR A 131 18.65 3.26 2.05
N SER A 132 19.25 4.46 1.96
CA SER A 132 18.51 5.67 1.59
C SER A 132 18.04 5.62 0.13
N VAL A 133 17.01 6.40 -0.20
CA VAL A 133 16.44 6.44 -1.55
C VAL A 133 17.46 6.84 -2.62
N GLU A 134 18.39 7.75 -2.31
CA GLU A 134 19.45 8.20 -3.23
C GLU A 134 20.48 7.10 -3.52
N ARG A 135 20.63 6.15 -2.60
CA ARG A 135 21.54 5.00 -2.76
C ARG A 135 20.84 3.80 -3.40
N ALA A 136 19.52 3.76 -3.38
CA ALA A 136 18.72 2.63 -3.84
C ALA A 136 18.07 2.86 -5.22
N ALA A 137 17.77 4.10 -5.59
CA ALA A 137 17.07 4.43 -6.83
C ALA A 137 17.79 5.55 -7.59
N ALA A 138 18.03 5.34 -8.90
CA ALA A 138 18.61 6.36 -9.77
C ALA A 138 17.70 7.59 -9.94
N SER A 139 16.38 7.39 -9.83
CA SER A 139 15.39 8.46 -9.74
C SER A 139 14.51 8.23 -8.51
N THR A 140 14.47 9.24 -7.63
CA THR A 140 13.69 9.25 -6.39
C THR A 140 12.31 9.88 -6.56
N ASP A 141 11.94 10.27 -7.78
CA ASP A 141 10.59 10.70 -8.16
C ASP A 141 9.67 9.47 -8.31
N TYR A 142 9.33 8.80 -7.20
CA TYR A 142 8.57 7.54 -7.21
C TYR A 142 7.22 7.64 -7.93
N TYR A 143 6.53 8.78 -7.84
CA TYR A 143 5.25 9.04 -8.51
C TYR A 143 5.37 9.02 -10.05
N LYS A 144 6.56 9.19 -10.61
CA LYS A 144 6.81 9.11 -12.07
C LYS A 144 7.27 7.73 -12.53
N ARG A 145 7.54 6.78 -11.61
CA ARG A 145 8.10 5.46 -11.98
C ARG A 145 7.12 4.57 -12.77
N GLY A 146 5.84 4.94 -12.80
CA GLY A 146 4.83 4.30 -13.63
C GLY A 146 4.89 4.67 -15.11
N ASP A 147 5.71 5.66 -15.48
CA ASP A 147 5.90 6.17 -16.84
C ASP A 147 4.59 6.60 -17.52
N PHE A 148 3.85 5.65 -18.10
CA PHE A 148 2.54 5.83 -18.71
C PHE A 148 1.37 5.91 -17.70
N ILE A 149 1.59 5.55 -16.44
CA ILE A 149 0.58 5.71 -15.37
C ILE A 149 0.70 7.11 -14.76
N PRO A 150 -0.38 7.91 -14.69
CA PRO A 150 -0.32 9.21 -14.04
C PRO A 150 0.03 9.06 -12.56
N GLY A 151 0.75 10.03 -12.01
CA GLY A 151 1.09 10.02 -10.60
C GLY A 151 1.09 11.41 -9.98
N LEU A 152 0.87 11.44 -8.67
CA LEU A 152 0.93 12.63 -7.84
C LEU A 152 1.74 12.36 -6.57
N ARG A 153 2.36 13.41 -6.06
CA ARG A 153 3.14 13.38 -4.82
C ARG A 153 2.37 14.09 -3.73
N VAL A 154 2.34 13.51 -2.54
CA VAL A 154 1.54 13.97 -1.39
C VAL A 154 2.44 14.09 -0.17
N ASP A 155 2.19 15.13 0.62
CA ASP A 155 2.74 15.22 1.97
C ASP A 155 2.09 14.15 2.85
N GLY A 156 2.88 13.14 3.23
CA GLY A 156 2.40 12.02 4.02
C GLY A 156 2.29 12.27 5.50
N MET A 157 2.71 13.44 5.96
CA MET A 157 2.54 13.90 7.34
C MET A 157 1.23 14.67 7.52
N ASP A 158 0.62 15.18 6.45
CA ASP A 158 -0.70 15.82 6.48
C ASP A 158 -1.81 14.82 6.13
N VAL A 159 -2.56 14.42 7.14
CA VAL A 159 -3.68 13.48 7.00
C VAL A 159 -4.78 13.98 6.05
N LEU A 160 -5.00 15.29 5.95
CA LEU A 160 -5.98 15.88 5.03
C LEU A 160 -5.48 15.82 3.59
N CYS A 161 -4.19 16.10 3.35
CA CYS A 161 -3.57 15.93 2.05
C CYS A 161 -3.68 14.46 1.57
N VAL A 162 -3.35 13.50 2.44
CA VAL A 162 -3.49 12.08 2.13
C VAL A 162 -4.93 11.69 1.82
N ARG A 163 -5.90 12.21 2.58
CA ARG A 163 -7.33 11.95 2.35
C ARG A 163 -7.78 12.47 0.98
N GLU A 164 -7.51 13.73 0.66
CA GLU A 164 -7.96 14.34 -0.60
C GLU A 164 -7.29 13.69 -1.81
N ALA A 165 -5.99 13.41 -1.73
CA ALA A 165 -5.29 12.68 -2.79
C ALA A 165 -5.86 11.27 -3.00
N THR A 166 -6.20 10.57 -1.92
CA THR A 166 -6.81 9.23 -2.00
C THR A 166 -8.21 9.28 -2.60
N LYS A 167 -9.04 10.27 -2.24
CA LYS A 167 -10.37 10.47 -2.84
C LYS A 167 -10.28 10.75 -4.33
N PHE A 168 -9.39 11.68 -4.72
CA PHE A 168 -9.13 11.99 -6.12
C PHE A 168 -8.72 10.75 -6.91
N ALA A 169 -7.79 9.96 -6.34
CA ALA A 169 -7.33 8.71 -6.93
C ALA A 169 -8.45 7.66 -7.06
N ALA A 170 -9.31 7.57 -6.04
CA ALA A 170 -10.45 6.66 -6.03
C ALA A 170 -11.49 7.03 -7.09
N GLU A 171 -11.85 8.31 -7.17
CA GLU A 171 -12.77 8.83 -8.19
C GLU A 171 -12.22 8.63 -9.61
N HIS A 172 -10.93 8.88 -9.82
CA HIS A 172 -10.25 8.58 -11.09
C HIS A 172 -10.41 7.11 -11.48
N CYS A 173 -10.08 6.18 -10.56
CA CYS A 173 -10.20 4.74 -10.80
C CYS A 173 -11.64 4.29 -11.06
N ARG A 174 -12.62 4.85 -10.35
CA ARG A 174 -14.05 4.52 -10.54
C ARG A 174 -14.64 5.08 -11.83
N SER A 175 -14.15 6.23 -12.29
CA SER A 175 -14.66 6.87 -13.51
C SER A 175 -14.37 6.08 -14.79
N GLY A 176 -13.39 5.16 -14.74
CA GLY A 176 -12.96 4.38 -15.90
C GLY A 176 -12.26 5.20 -16.99
N LYS A 177 -11.92 6.47 -16.72
CA LYS A 177 -11.38 7.40 -17.72
C LYS A 177 -9.84 7.32 -17.80
N VAL A 178 -9.41 6.73 -18.91
CA VAL A 178 -8.19 7.04 -19.70
C VAL A 178 -6.83 6.49 -19.22
N SER A 179 -6.59 6.23 -17.94
CA SER A 179 -5.38 5.50 -17.51
C SER A 179 -5.62 4.77 -16.20
N SER A 180 -5.30 3.48 -16.19
CA SER A 180 -5.58 2.61 -15.05
C SER A 180 -4.58 2.82 -13.95
N GLY A 181 -5.16 3.14 -12.80
CA GLY A 181 -4.39 3.41 -11.62
C GLY A 181 -3.70 4.76 -11.64
N ILE A 182 -3.32 5.16 -10.44
CA ILE A 182 -2.61 6.38 -10.18
C ILE A 182 -1.55 6.05 -9.15
N ILE A 183 -0.34 6.55 -9.37
CA ILE A 183 0.74 6.40 -8.39
C ILE A 183 0.66 7.57 -7.42
N VAL A 184 0.45 7.26 -6.15
CA VAL A 184 0.49 8.22 -5.06
C VAL A 184 1.78 7.98 -4.28
N THR A 185 2.71 8.93 -4.29
CA THR A 185 3.87 8.88 -3.38
C THR A 185 3.51 9.62 -2.10
N ASN A 186 3.57 8.91 -0.98
CA ASN A 186 3.40 9.46 0.35
C ASN A 186 4.77 9.72 0.98
N ASP A 187 5.23 10.97 0.98
CA ASP A 187 6.51 11.34 1.58
C ASP A 187 6.33 11.60 3.08
N ALA A 188 6.91 10.75 3.91
CA ALA A 188 6.90 10.90 5.37
C ALA A 188 8.32 10.69 5.91
N PRO A 189 9.10 11.76 6.14
CA PRO A 189 10.43 11.60 6.72
C PRO A 189 10.32 10.92 8.09
N ILE A 190 11.08 9.84 8.30
CA ILE A 190 11.33 9.33 9.64
C ILE A 190 12.25 10.34 10.33
N ASP A 191 11.79 10.95 11.43
CA ASP A 191 12.65 11.76 12.30
C ASP A 191 13.90 10.96 12.66
N ARG A 192 15.06 11.62 12.65
CA ARG A 192 16.43 11.08 12.86
C ARG A 192 16.63 10.41 14.23
N TYR A 193 15.93 9.32 14.49
CA TYR A 193 16.17 8.42 15.61
C TYR A 193 16.22 7.00 15.06
N ARG A 194 17.43 6.52 14.74
CA ARG A 194 18.01 5.24 15.22
C ARG A 194 19.17 4.75 14.34
N SER A 195 20.37 5.01 14.84
CA SER A 195 21.56 4.15 14.75
C SER A 195 21.56 3.08 15.86
N LEU A 196 20.42 2.51 16.25
CA LEU A 196 20.30 1.66 17.45
C LEU A 196 19.62 0.30 17.20
N SER A 197 19.58 -0.18 15.96
CA SER A 197 19.09 -1.53 15.66
C SER A 197 19.98 -2.31 14.70
N ALA A 198 21.26 -1.94 14.59
CA ALA A 198 22.25 -2.67 13.79
C ALA A 198 23.35 -3.35 14.63
N ASP A 199 23.33 -3.19 15.95
CA ASP A 199 24.22 -3.92 16.86
C ASP A 199 23.38 -4.88 17.71
N ASN A 200 23.27 -6.12 17.24
CA ASN A 200 23.22 -7.37 18.01
C ASN A 200 23.21 -8.56 17.04
#